data_AF-A0A0D3FSG5-F1
#
_entry.id   AF-A0A0D3FSG5-F1
#
_cell.length_a   1.000
_cell.length_b   1.000
_cell.length_c   1.000
_cell.angle_alpha   90.00
_cell.angle_beta   90.00
_cell.angle_gamma   90.00
#
_symmetry.space_group_name_H-M   'P 1'
#
loop_
_entity.id
_entity.type
_entity.pdbx_description
1 polymer ?
#
loop_
_entity_poly.entity_id
_entity_poly.type
_entity_poly.pdbx_seq_one_letter_code
_entity_poly.pdbx_strand_id
1 'polypeptide(L)'
;MAGPWPLLRSILRNCVAGTLVGVTVNDRYASVVTVRGTSMNPTLEPQQGDRALVSRLCLDARYGLSRGDVVVFRSPTEHRSLVVKRLIALPGDWIQVPAAQEIRQIPVGHCWVEGDNPDVSWDSRSYGPIPLGLMQGRVTHIVWPPNRIGPVERKMPEGRVMQQ
;
A
#
# COMPACT_ATOMS: atom_id res chain seq x y z
N MET A 1 -26.16 -40.63 -29.73
CA MET A 1 -25.89 -39.18 -29.61
C MET A 1 -25.45 -38.91 -28.17
N ALA A 2 -24.17 -38.63 -27.93
CA ALA A 2 -23.69 -38.31 -26.58
C ALA A 2 -24.34 -37.00 -26.11
N GLY A 3 -25.09 -37.04 -25.00
CA GLY A 3 -25.76 -35.86 -24.46
C GLY A 3 -24.73 -34.81 -23.99
N PRO A 4 -25.12 -33.52 -23.86
CA PRO A 4 -24.21 -32.41 -23.52
C PRO A 4 -23.68 -32.44 -22.07
N TRP A 5 -24.06 -33.45 -21.29
CA TRP A 5 -23.72 -33.60 -19.87
C TRP A 5 -22.21 -33.57 -19.52
N PRO A 6 -21.29 -34.22 -20.26
CA PRO A 6 -19.87 -34.16 -19.92
C PRO A 6 -19.24 -32.79 -20.23
N LEU A 7 -19.76 -32.07 -21.23
CA LEU A 7 -19.38 -30.70 -21.55
C LEU A 7 -19.86 -29.74 -20.46
N LEU A 8 -21.12 -29.83 -20.06
CA LEU A 8 -21.71 -29.00 -19.00
C LEU A 8 -20.98 -29.18 -17.66
N ARG A 9 -20.68 -30.43 -17.27
CA ARG A 9 -19.92 -30.74 -16.04
C ARG A 9 -18.50 -30.18 -16.08
N SER A 10 -17.87 -30.18 -17.26
CA SER A 10 -16.52 -29.63 -17.44
C SER A 10 -16.51 -28.11 -17.35
N ILE A 11 -17.48 -27.44 -17.98
CA ILE A 11 -17.65 -25.98 -17.89
C ILE A 11 -17.89 -25.59 -16.43
N LEU A 12 -18.82 -26.25 -15.75
CA LEU A 12 -19.16 -25.94 -14.34
C LEU A 12 -17.95 -26.11 -13.42
N ARG A 13 -17.20 -27.22 -13.55
CA ARG A 13 -15.97 -27.48 -12.78
C ARG A 13 -14.93 -26.38 -12.99
N ASN A 14 -14.71 -25.96 -14.24
CA ASN A 14 -13.72 -24.95 -14.57
C ASN A 14 -14.14 -23.56 -14.05
N CYS A 15 -15.44 -23.23 -14.09
CA CYS A 15 -15.96 -22.01 -13.49
C CYS A 15 -15.73 -21.98 -11.97
N VAL A 16 -16.10 -23.07 -11.26
CA VAL A 16 -15.90 -23.15 -9.80
C VAL A 16 -14.42 -23.04 -9.44
N ALA A 17 -13.55 -23.78 -10.15
CA ALA A 17 -12.11 -23.70 -9.95
C ALA A 17 -11.58 -22.28 -10.22
N GLY A 18 -12.01 -21.65 -11.31
CA GLY A 18 -11.64 -20.28 -11.67
C GLY A 18 -12.08 -19.25 -10.63
N THR A 19 -13.29 -19.38 -10.08
CA THR A 19 -13.78 -18.51 -9.00
C THR A 19 -12.97 -18.68 -7.72
N LEU A 20 -12.67 -19.92 -7.31
CA LEU A 20 -11.85 -20.17 -6.12
C LEU A 20 -10.44 -19.62 -6.26
N VAL A 21 -9.82 -19.79 -7.44
CA VAL A 21 -8.52 -19.21 -7.76
C VAL A 21 -8.60 -17.69 -7.74
N GLY A 22 -9.59 -17.09 -8.40
CA GLY A 22 -9.77 -15.63 -8.43
C GLY A 22 -9.96 -15.03 -7.04
N VAL A 23 -10.78 -15.65 -6.19
CA VAL A 23 -10.98 -15.23 -4.79
C VAL A 23 -9.68 -15.36 -4.00
N THR A 24 -8.95 -16.45 -4.15
CA THR A 24 -7.65 -16.65 -3.46
C THR A 24 -6.63 -15.62 -3.91
N VAL A 25 -6.57 -15.31 -5.21
CA VAL A 25 -5.68 -14.29 -5.76
C VAL A 25 -6.02 -12.90 -5.20
N ASN A 26 -7.30 -12.55 -5.19
CA ASN A 26 -7.77 -11.25 -4.70
C ASN A 26 -7.61 -11.10 -3.17
N ASP A 27 -7.82 -12.18 -2.42
CA ASP A 27 -7.65 -12.20 -0.96
C ASP A 27 -6.16 -12.09 -0.59
N ARG A 28 -5.31 -12.94 -1.20
CA ARG A 28 -3.92 -13.12 -0.75
C ARG A 28 -2.88 -12.26 -1.44
N TYR A 29 -3.09 -11.85 -2.69
CA TYR A 29 -1.99 -11.33 -3.50
C TYR A 29 -2.19 -9.89 -3.95
N ALA A 30 -3.38 -9.52 -4.41
CA ALA A 30 -3.63 -8.19 -4.95
C ALA A 30 -5.08 -7.71 -4.75
N SER A 31 -5.26 -6.42 -4.51
CA SER A 31 -6.59 -5.79 -4.48
C SER A 31 -6.54 -4.38 -5.06
N VAL A 32 -7.66 -3.93 -5.62
CA VAL A 32 -7.79 -2.56 -6.13
C VAL A 32 -8.48 -1.68 -5.09
N VAL A 33 -7.86 -0.55 -4.75
CA VAL A 33 -8.37 0.41 -3.76
C VAL A 33 -8.62 1.75 -4.44
N THR A 34 -9.76 2.37 -4.15
CA THR A 34 -10.09 3.72 -4.62
C THR A 34 -9.43 4.75 -3.71
N VAL A 35 -8.66 5.67 -4.28
CA VAL A 35 -8.02 6.75 -3.53
C VAL A 35 -9.02 7.88 -3.33
N ARG A 36 -9.25 8.26 -2.06
CA ARG A 36 -10.17 9.36 -1.70
C ARG A 36 -9.47 10.59 -1.11
N GLY A 37 -8.31 10.41 -0.49
CA GLY A 37 -7.58 11.48 0.19
C GLY A 37 -6.54 12.16 -0.70
N THR A 38 -6.32 13.46 -0.47
CA THR A 38 -5.35 14.29 -1.22
C THR A 38 -3.95 14.28 -0.63
N SER A 39 -3.72 13.57 0.48
CA SER A 39 -2.43 13.54 1.17
C SER A 39 -1.28 12.94 0.37
N MET A 40 -1.60 12.23 -0.72
CA MET A 40 -0.62 11.61 -1.61
C MET A 40 -0.45 12.36 -2.93
N ASN A 41 -1.00 13.57 -3.07
CA ASN A 41 -0.77 14.43 -4.22
C ASN A 41 0.73 14.84 -4.26
N PRO A 42 1.43 14.79 -5.41
CA PRO A 42 0.93 14.53 -6.77
C PRO A 42 0.96 13.06 -7.21
N THR A 43 1.45 12.14 -6.38
CA THR A 43 1.56 10.72 -6.75
C THR A 43 0.21 10.05 -6.96
N LEU A 44 -0.78 10.34 -6.11
CA LEU A 44 -2.15 9.86 -6.24
C LEU A 44 -3.11 11.04 -6.17
N GLU A 45 -3.96 11.17 -7.19
CA GLU A 45 -4.85 12.31 -7.38
C GLU A 45 -6.32 11.86 -7.35
N PRO A 46 -7.00 11.97 -6.19
CA PRO A 46 -8.38 11.52 -6.06
C PRO A 46 -9.34 12.31 -6.97
N GLN A 47 -9.02 13.57 -7.31
CA GLN A 47 -9.84 14.37 -8.23
C GLN A 47 -9.92 13.76 -9.64
N GLN A 48 -8.92 12.99 -10.04
CA GLN A 48 -8.90 12.30 -11.34
C GLN A 48 -9.53 10.89 -11.26
N GLY A 49 -9.95 10.44 -10.08
CA GLY A 49 -10.59 9.14 -9.88
C GLY A 49 -9.60 7.97 -9.76
N ASP A 50 -8.39 8.24 -9.25
CA ASP A 50 -7.32 7.25 -9.14
C ASP A 50 -7.75 5.98 -8.40
N ARG A 51 -7.51 4.82 -9.03
CA ARG A 51 -7.61 3.51 -8.42
C ARG A 51 -6.23 2.87 -8.39
N ALA A 52 -5.81 2.49 -7.19
CA ALA A 52 -4.50 1.95 -6.91
C ALA A 52 -4.55 0.42 -6.77
N LEU A 53 -3.62 -0.27 -7.44
CA LEU A 53 -3.38 -1.69 -7.25
C LEU A 53 -2.45 -1.90 -6.06
N VAL A 54 -2.99 -2.54 -5.02
CA VAL A 54 -2.29 -2.90 -3.80
C VAL A 54 -1.84 -4.35 -3.89
N SER A 55 -0.53 -4.57 -3.83
CA SER A 55 0.10 -5.88 -3.71
C SER A 55 0.30 -6.23 -2.24
N ARG A 56 -0.13 -7.42 -1.85
CA ARG A 56 0.05 -7.96 -0.48
C ARG A 56 1.28 -8.86 -0.35
N LEU A 57 1.92 -9.23 -1.47
CA LEU A 57 3.14 -10.04 -1.52
C LEU A 57 4.30 -9.48 -0.67
N CYS A 58 4.33 -8.17 -0.44
CA CYS A 58 5.33 -7.55 0.42
C CYS A 58 5.13 -7.88 1.91
N LEU A 59 4.00 -8.45 2.32
CA LEU A 59 3.67 -8.78 3.71
C LEU A 59 4.00 -10.22 4.09
N ASP A 60 4.62 -10.98 3.19
CA ASP A 60 5.11 -12.33 3.48
C ASP A 60 6.22 -12.29 4.56
N ALA A 61 6.74 -13.45 4.96
CA ALA A 61 7.59 -13.67 6.15
C ALA A 61 8.81 -12.73 6.33
N ARG A 62 9.17 -11.92 5.33
CA ARG A 62 10.30 -10.98 5.38
C ARG A 62 9.92 -9.50 5.35
N TYR A 63 8.63 -9.14 5.28
CA TYR A 63 8.19 -7.75 5.11
C TYR A 63 9.04 -7.03 4.06
N GLY A 64 8.93 -7.44 2.79
CA GLY A 64 9.71 -6.95 1.64
C GLY A 64 9.33 -5.53 1.20
N LEU A 65 9.13 -4.63 2.16
CA LEU A 65 8.88 -3.22 1.98
C LEU A 65 10.22 -2.50 1.84
N SER A 66 10.31 -1.65 0.82
CA SER A 66 11.45 -0.78 0.61
C SER A 66 11.06 0.64 0.94
N ARG A 67 12.02 1.42 1.43
CA ARG A 67 11.82 2.86 1.61
C ARG A 67 11.44 3.49 0.26
N GLY A 68 10.59 4.49 0.33
CA GLY A 68 9.96 5.14 -0.82
C GLY A 68 8.75 4.38 -1.37
N ASP A 69 8.44 3.18 -0.89
CA ASP A 69 7.21 2.47 -1.26
C ASP A 69 5.98 3.27 -0.80
N VAL A 70 4.95 3.33 -1.64
CA VAL A 70 3.63 3.80 -1.22
C VAL A 70 2.89 2.63 -0.60
N VAL A 71 2.51 2.75 0.66
CA VAL A 71 1.92 1.68 1.47
C VAL A 71 0.50 2.02 1.89
N VAL A 72 -0.33 0.98 1.99
CA VAL A 72 -1.67 1.04 2.57
C VAL A 72 -1.63 0.38 3.93
N PHE A 73 -2.14 1.05 4.95
CA PHE A 73 -2.20 0.51 6.31
C PHE A 73 -3.49 0.96 7.01
N ARG A 74 -3.84 0.27 8.09
CA ARG A 74 -4.96 0.68 8.96
C ARG A 74 -4.55 1.89 9.79
N SER A 75 -5.40 2.91 9.83
CA SER A 75 -5.13 4.11 10.63
C SER A 75 -4.97 3.72 12.11
N PRO A 76 -3.90 4.17 12.79
CA PRO A 76 -3.68 3.89 14.21
C PRO A 76 -4.71 4.57 15.12
N THR A 77 -5.43 5.57 14.59
CA THR A 77 -6.38 6.39 15.36
C THR A 77 -7.82 6.08 15.01
N GLU A 78 -8.06 5.70 13.75
CA GLU A 78 -9.38 5.25 13.29
C GLU A 78 -9.25 3.86 12.66
N HIS A 79 -9.32 2.82 13.50
CA HIS A 79 -9.06 1.42 13.13
C HIS A 79 -9.90 0.86 11.96
N ARG A 80 -11.01 1.52 11.60
CA ARG A 80 -11.88 1.15 10.48
C ARG A 80 -11.45 1.76 9.14
N SER A 81 -10.60 2.79 9.14
CA SER A 81 -10.16 3.46 7.92
C SER A 81 -8.78 2.98 7.46
N LEU A 82 -8.64 2.88 6.14
CA LEU A 82 -7.38 2.63 5.47
C LEU A 82 -6.80 3.95 5.01
N VAL A 83 -5.50 4.11 5.23
CA VAL A 83 -4.73 5.28 4.85
C VAL A 83 -3.61 4.87 3.92
N VAL A 84 -3.31 5.75 2.95
CA VAL A 84 -2.23 5.57 1.99
C VAL A 84 -1.18 6.63 2.26
N LYS A 85 0.06 6.20 2.52
CA LYS A 85 1.22 7.08 2.78
C LYS A 85 2.46 6.50 2.13
N ARG A 86 3.52 7.28 2.03
CA ARG A 86 4.84 6.85 1.60
C ARG A 86 5.66 6.39 2.80
N LEU A 87 6.31 5.24 2.66
CA LEU A 87 7.23 4.69 3.65
C LEU A 87 8.57 5.42 3.57
N ILE A 88 8.95 6.13 4.62
CA ILE A 88 10.19 6.92 4.65
C ILE A 88 11.31 6.16 5.33
N ALA A 89 11.01 5.53 6.47
CA ALA A 89 12.01 4.84 7.29
C ALA A 89 11.47 3.51 7.84
N LEU A 90 12.37 2.55 7.97
CA LEU A 90 12.15 1.17 8.43
C LEU A 90 12.75 0.97 9.83
N PRO A 91 12.47 -0.18 10.49
CA PRO A 91 13.05 -0.48 11.79
C PRO A 91 14.57 -0.30 11.83
N GLY A 92 15.08 0.41 12.84
CA GLY A 92 16.51 0.66 13.04
C GLY A 92 17.03 1.95 12.37
N ASP A 93 16.27 2.54 11.46
CA ASP A 93 16.66 3.78 10.78
C ASP A 93 16.68 4.99 11.70
N TRP A 94 17.56 5.94 11.39
CA TRP A 94 17.58 7.26 12.03
C TRP A 94 16.92 8.28 11.11
N ILE A 95 15.81 8.86 11.56
CA ILE A 95 15.09 9.90 10.83
C ILE A 95 15.22 11.26 11.52
N GLN A 96 15.44 12.30 10.73
CA GLN A 96 15.32 13.67 11.22
C GLN A 96 13.87 14.13 11.10
N VAL A 97 13.23 14.42 12.23
CA VAL A 97 11.84 14.89 12.29
C VAL A 97 11.82 16.41 12.08
N PRO A 98 11.28 16.94 10.96
CA PRO A 98 11.35 18.37 10.67
C PRO A 98 10.66 19.25 11.72
N ALA A 99 9.52 18.77 12.25
CA ALA A 99 8.70 19.53 13.20
C ALA A 99 9.36 19.69 14.58
N ALA A 100 10.17 18.73 15.01
CA ALA A 100 10.77 18.70 16.35
C ALA A 100 12.27 19.02 16.33
N GLN A 101 12.89 19.14 15.15
CA GLN A 101 14.35 19.20 14.97
C GLN A 101 15.10 18.10 15.74
N GLU A 102 14.46 16.95 15.93
CA GLU A 102 14.98 15.81 16.67
C GLU A 102 15.40 14.71 15.70
N ILE A 103 16.52 14.06 15.98
CA ILE A 103 16.92 12.82 15.33
C ILE A 103 16.38 11.67 16.17
N ARG A 104 15.52 10.84 15.57
CA ARG A 104 14.88 9.71 16.24
C ARG A 104 15.19 8.41 15.52
N GLN A 105 15.52 7.37 16.29
CA GLN A 105 15.60 6.01 15.76
C GLN A 105 14.20 5.39 15.69
N ILE A 106 13.92 4.70 14.59
CA ILE A 106 12.68 3.94 14.42
C ILE A 106 12.75 2.65 15.23
N PRO A 107 11.81 2.41 16.17
CA PRO A 107 11.79 1.19 16.97
C PRO A 107 11.66 -0.08 16.14
N VAL A 108 12.14 -1.20 16.68
CA VAL A 108 11.94 -2.51 16.06
C VAL A 108 10.45 -2.79 15.86
N GLY A 109 10.10 -3.33 14.70
CA GLY A 109 8.71 -3.63 14.32
C GLY A 109 7.88 -2.40 13.95
N HIS A 110 8.46 -1.20 13.93
CA HIS A 110 7.78 0.04 13.54
C HIS A 110 8.38 0.64 12.27
N CYS A 111 7.65 1.54 11.63
CA CYS A 111 8.12 2.31 10.49
C CYS A 111 7.61 3.75 10.54
N TRP A 112 8.25 4.62 9.75
CA TRP A 112 7.84 6.01 9.58
C TRP A 112 7.20 6.20 8.22
N VAL A 113 6.01 6.81 8.20
CA VAL A 113 5.27 7.06 6.96
C VAL A 113 4.85 8.52 6.85
N GLU A 114 4.88 9.07 5.64
CA GLU A 114 4.50 10.45 5.37
C GLU A 114 3.66 10.57 4.10
N GLY A 115 2.78 11.56 4.04
CA GLY A 115 2.09 11.89 2.80
C GLY A 115 2.99 12.73 1.88
N ASP A 116 2.83 12.57 0.57
CA ASP A 116 3.54 13.38 -0.43
C ASP A 116 3.09 14.84 -0.42
N ASN A 117 1.88 15.12 0.08
CA ASN A 117 1.41 16.48 0.32
C ASN A 117 1.51 16.80 1.83
N PRO A 118 2.59 17.47 2.28
CA PRO A 118 2.85 17.67 3.70
C PRO A 118 1.82 18.56 4.39
N ASP A 119 1.19 19.49 3.68
CA ASP A 119 0.30 20.52 4.23
C ASP A 119 -1.05 19.97 4.69
N VAL A 120 -1.50 18.89 4.06
CA VAL A 120 -2.81 18.25 4.35
C VAL A 120 -2.65 16.86 4.94
N SER A 121 -1.43 16.35 5.02
CA SER A 121 -1.17 14.98 5.45
C SER A 121 -1.11 14.85 6.96
N TRP A 122 -2.07 14.11 7.50
CA TRP A 122 -1.99 13.55 8.84
C TRP A 122 -1.24 12.20 8.79
N ASP A 123 -0.04 12.15 9.35
CA ASP A 123 0.91 11.03 9.21
C ASP A 123 1.87 10.88 10.41
N SER A 124 2.98 10.16 10.27
CA SER A 124 3.93 9.90 11.38
C SER A 124 4.50 11.16 11.99
N ARG A 125 4.49 12.32 11.30
CA ARG A 125 4.86 13.60 11.90
C ARG A 125 3.89 14.04 13.00
N SER A 126 2.65 13.56 12.97
CA SER A 126 1.60 13.88 13.94
C SER A 126 1.48 12.83 15.06
N TYR A 127 1.52 11.53 14.73
CA TYR A 127 1.31 10.45 15.71
C TYR A 127 2.53 9.57 15.98
N GLY A 128 3.65 9.81 15.29
CA GLY A 128 4.89 9.04 15.45
C GLY A 128 4.99 7.78 14.57
N PRO A 129 5.98 6.90 14.86
CA PRO A 129 6.15 5.64 14.15
C PRO A 129 4.94 4.71 14.30
N ILE A 130 4.62 3.95 13.26
CA ILE A 130 3.51 3.00 13.25
C ILE A 130 3.99 1.55 13.25
N PRO A 131 3.27 0.62 13.87
CA PRO A 131 3.61 -0.80 13.79
C PRO A 131 3.49 -1.34 12.36
N LEU A 132 4.48 -2.13 11.93
CA LEU A 132 4.45 -2.85 10.64
C LEU A 132 3.26 -3.81 10.54
N GLY A 133 2.71 -4.28 11.68
CA GLY A 133 1.52 -5.12 11.72
C GLY A 133 0.25 -4.44 11.21
N LEU A 134 0.21 -3.10 11.10
CA LEU A 134 -0.93 -2.37 10.52
C LEU A 134 -0.93 -2.40 8.99
N MET A 135 0.20 -2.77 8.37
CA MET A 135 0.36 -2.76 6.91
C MET A 135 -0.61 -3.72 6.24
N GLN A 136 -1.28 -3.22 5.21
CA GLN A 136 -2.23 -3.97 4.38
C GLN A 136 -1.69 -4.26 2.98
N GLY A 137 -0.61 -3.60 2.57
CA GLY A 137 0.14 -3.90 1.35
C GLY A 137 0.82 -2.68 0.76
N ARG A 138 1.43 -2.85 -0.41
CA ARG A 138 2.11 -1.81 -1.17
C ARG A 138 1.31 -1.45 -2.42
N VAL A 139 1.11 -0.16 -2.65
CA VAL A 139 0.62 0.36 -3.93
C VAL A 139 1.72 0.22 -4.99
N THR A 140 1.41 -0.49 -6.08
CA THR A 140 2.37 -0.75 -7.17
C THR A 140 2.04 0.00 -8.44
N HIS A 141 0.76 0.16 -8.75
CA HIS A 141 0.30 0.77 -10.00
C HIS A 141 -0.97 1.58 -9.77
N ILE A 142 -1.17 2.61 -10.58
CA ILE A 142 -2.47 3.20 -10.85
C ILE A 142 -3.07 2.40 -12.00
N VAL A 143 -4.29 1.89 -11.82
CA VAL A 143 -4.99 1.04 -12.80
C VAL A 143 -6.19 1.73 -13.45
N TRP A 144 -6.55 2.91 -12.96
CA TRP A 144 -7.61 3.76 -13.49
C TRP A 144 -7.40 5.19 -12.97
N PRO A 145 -7.73 6.25 -13.74
CA PRO A 145 -8.27 6.27 -15.12
C PRO A 145 -7.24 5.89 -16.21
N PRO A 146 -7.67 5.55 -17.45
CA PRO A 146 -6.78 5.06 -18.51
C PRO A 146 -5.59 5.95 -18.85
N ASN A 147 -5.76 7.27 -18.78
CA ASN A 147 -4.72 8.27 -19.02
C ASN A 147 -3.64 8.35 -17.92
N ARG A 148 -3.88 7.73 -16.76
CA ARG A 148 -2.95 7.68 -15.61
C ARG A 148 -2.46 6.28 -15.29
N ILE A 149 -2.81 5.27 -16.11
CA ILE A 149 -2.35 3.90 -15.87
C ILE A 149 -0.83 3.88 -15.92
N GLY A 150 -0.21 3.40 -14.85
CA GLY A 150 1.24 3.38 -14.75
C GLY A 150 1.74 2.90 -13.40
N PRO A 151 3.04 2.56 -13.30
CA PRO A 151 3.65 2.19 -12.05
C PRO A 151 3.72 3.40 -11.09
N VAL A 152 3.55 3.14 -9.80
CA VAL A 152 3.79 4.14 -8.76
C VAL A 152 5.27 4.13 -8.41
N GLU A 153 5.91 5.28 -8.61
CA GLU A 153 7.35 5.41 -8.45
C GLU A 153 7.77 5.41 -6.96
N ARG A 154 8.89 4.73 -6.69
CA ARG A 154 9.57 4.81 -5.40
C ARG A 154 10.38 6.09 -5.35
N LYS A 155 9.90 7.05 -4.57
CA LYS A 155 10.58 8.32 -4.34
C LYS A 155 11.08 8.36 -2.90
N MET A 156 12.30 8.83 -2.70
CA MET A 156 12.88 9.01 -1.38
C MET A 156 13.01 10.50 -1.11
N PRO A 157 12.58 11.02 0.05
CA PRO A 157 12.95 12.37 0.45
C PRO A 157 14.46 12.43 0.66
N GLU A 158 15.15 13.27 -0.11
CA GLU A 158 16.60 13.42 -0.01
C GLU A 158 17.03 13.87 1.40
N GLY A 159 18.15 13.33 1.89
CA GLY A 159 18.83 13.82 3.09
C GLY A 159 18.15 13.57 4.45
N ARG A 160 16.98 12.90 4.50
CA ARG A 160 16.22 12.74 5.77
C ARG A 160 16.51 11.50 6.59
N VAL A 161 17.13 10.48 5.98
CA VAL A 161 17.43 9.22 6.67
C VAL A 161 18.93 9.00 6.71
N MET A 162 19.49 9.03 7.91
CA MET A 162 20.90 8.73 8.16
C MET A 162 21.03 7.20 8.24
N GLN A 163 21.74 6.62 7.28
CA GLN A 163 22.02 5.18 7.27
C GLN A 163 23.18 4.88 8.21
N GLN A 164 23.12 3.72 8.88
CA GLN A 164 24.29 3.10 9.49
C GLN A 164 25.15 2.44 8.42
#